data_AF-A0A327ZKM3-F1
#
_entry.id   AF-A0A327ZKM3-F1
#
_cell.length_a   1.000
_cell.length_b   1.000
_cell.length_c   1.000
_cell.angle_alpha   90.00
_cell.angle_beta   90.00
_cell.angle_gamma   90.00
#
_symmetry.space_group_name_H-M   'P 1'
#
loop_
_entity.id
_entity.type
_entity.pdbx_description
1 polymer ?
#
loop_
_entity_poly.entity_id
_entity_poly.type
_entity_poly.pdbx_seq_one_letter_code
_entity_poly.pdbx_strand_id
1 'polypeptide(L)'
;MTTSQRVHLAILLSFFTVVPLGAAGLGAVAFWDSWSHPWRWITIFLIVMFAVGVVFSGSIAFDRRLRSIPWLRIGAVGLFLVLGCGVTWARNTLQ
;
A
#
# COMPACT_ATOMS: atom_id res chain seq x y z
N MET A 1 2.82 -17.86 17.39
CA MET A 1 2.46 -16.43 17.33
C MET A 1 1.16 -16.21 18.06
N THR A 2 1.17 -15.40 19.12
CA THR A 2 -0.03 -15.11 19.93
C THR A 2 -0.98 -14.18 19.17
N THR A 3 -2.27 -14.19 19.52
CA THR A 3 -3.28 -13.33 18.87
C THR A 3 -2.90 -11.84 18.95
N SER A 4 -2.34 -11.40 20.08
CA SER A 4 -1.84 -10.04 20.29
C SER A 4 -0.72 -9.65 19.32
N GLN A 5 0.26 -10.54 19.09
CA GLN A 5 1.35 -10.31 18.13
C GLN A 5 0.83 -10.18 16.68
N ARG A 6 -0.19 -10.96 16.29
CA ARG A 6 -0.78 -10.89 14.94
C ARG A 6 -1.47 -9.56 14.68
N VAL A 7 -2.24 -9.09 15.66
CA VAL A 7 -2.94 -7.80 15.58
C VAL A 7 -1.93 -6.66 15.53
N HIS A 8 -0.88 -6.69 16.36
CA HIS A 8 0.15 -5.65 16.34
C HIS A 8 0.87 -5.58 14.99
N LEU A 9 1.26 -6.72 14.43
CA LEU A 9 1.88 -6.80 13.11
C LEU A 9 0.94 -6.29 12.00
N ALA A 10 -0.34 -6.69 12.05
CA ALA A 10 -1.33 -6.26 11.07
C ALA A 10 -1.60 -4.75 11.13
N ILE A 11 -1.64 -4.15 12.33
CA ILE A 11 -1.77 -2.70 12.51
C ILE A 11 -0.58 -1.99 11.90
N LEU A 12 0.64 -2.49 12.16
CA LEU A 12 1.87 -1.87 11.70
C LEU A 12 1.97 -1.92 10.16
N LEU A 13 1.67 -3.07 9.55
CA LEU A 13 1.58 -3.22 8.08
C LEU A 13 0.44 -2.38 7.47
N SER A 14 -0.71 -2.30 8.16
CA SER A 14 -1.82 -1.46 7.72
C SER A 14 -1.42 0.01 7.73
N PHE A 15 -0.69 0.48 8.74
CA PHE A 15 -0.20 1.85 8.78
C PHE A 15 0.66 2.19 7.55
N PHE A 16 1.59 1.31 7.19
CA PHE A 16 2.45 1.49 6.01
C PHE A 16 1.72 1.41 4.67
N THR A 17 0.49 0.90 4.61
CA THR A 17 -0.29 0.82 3.36
C THR A 17 -1.40 1.87 3.32
N VAL A 18 -2.03 2.17 4.45
CA VAL A 18 -3.11 3.17 4.57
C VAL A 18 -2.57 4.60 4.41
N VAL A 19 -1.43 4.94 5.01
CA VAL A 19 -0.86 6.29 4.89
C VAL A 19 -0.56 6.66 3.44
N PRO A 20 0.19 5.87 2.66
CA PRO A 20 0.43 6.18 1.25
C PRO A 20 -0.83 6.07 0.38
N LEU A 21 -1.78 5.17 0.71
CA LEU A 21 -3.09 5.15 0.05
C LEU A 21 -3.84 6.48 0.24
N GLY A 22 -3.87 6.98 1.48
CA GLY A 22 -4.50 8.26 1.82
C GLY A 22 -3.82 9.42 1.11
N ALA A 23 -2.48 9.45 1.09
CA ALA A 23 -1.73 10.47 0.37
C ALA A 23 -1.98 10.43 -1.15
N ALA A 24 -1.99 9.23 -1.76
CA ALA A 24 -2.29 9.05 -3.18
C ALA A 24 -3.73 9.46 -3.51
N GLY A 25 -4.70 9.09 -2.66
CA GLY A 25 -6.10 9.47 -2.80
C GLY A 25 -6.34 10.97 -2.67
N LEU A 26 -5.77 11.60 -1.63
CA LEU A 26 -5.85 13.06 -1.44
C LEU A 26 -5.16 13.81 -2.58
N GLY A 27 -3.99 13.35 -3.01
CA GLY A 27 -3.29 13.90 -4.16
C GLY A 27 -4.11 13.77 -5.45
N ALA A 28 -4.76 12.62 -5.66
CA ALA A 28 -5.67 12.43 -6.78
C ALA A 28 -6.82 13.43 -6.75
N VAL A 29 -7.49 13.59 -5.61
CA VAL A 29 -8.61 14.55 -5.49
C VAL A 29 -8.16 16.00 -5.69
N ALA A 30 -7.01 16.37 -5.11
CA ALA A 30 -6.53 17.76 -5.14
C ALA A 30 -5.99 18.20 -6.51
N PHE A 31 -5.42 17.29 -7.29
CA PHE A 31 -4.69 17.63 -8.51
C PHE A 31 -5.17 16.85 -9.75
N TRP A 32 -6.34 16.19 -9.69
CA TRP A 32 -6.84 15.36 -10.79
C TRP A 32 -6.86 16.10 -12.13
N ASP A 33 -7.39 17.32 -12.11
CA ASP A 33 -7.65 18.11 -13.32
C ASP A 33 -6.39 18.76 -13.89
N SER A 34 -5.35 18.95 -13.06
CA SER A 34 -4.07 19.53 -13.50
C SER A 34 -3.09 18.49 -14.04
N TRP A 35 -3.40 17.21 -13.95
CA TRP A 35 -2.54 16.12 -14.41
C TRP A 35 -2.82 15.68 -15.84
N SER A 36 -1.75 15.34 -16.56
CA SER A 36 -1.83 14.70 -17.87
C SER A 36 -2.35 13.26 -17.77
N HIS A 37 -2.85 12.71 -18.88
CA HIS A 37 -3.39 11.34 -18.93
C HIS A 37 -2.46 10.26 -18.32
N PRO A 38 -1.14 10.24 -18.61
CA PRO A 38 -0.24 9.26 -18.00
C PRO A 38 -0.19 9.37 -16.47
N TRP A 39 -0.27 10.59 -15.93
CA TRP A 39 -0.18 10.85 -14.50
C TRP A 39 -1.41 10.34 -13.74
N ARG A 40 -2.59 10.46 -14.34
CA ARG A 40 -3.83 9.89 -13.79
C ARG A 40 -3.76 8.38 -13.71
N TRP A 41 -3.28 7.71 -14.77
CA TRP A 41 -3.14 6.25 -14.79
C TRP A 41 -2.16 5.73 -13.74
N ILE A 42 -1.02 6.41 -13.59
CA ILE A 42 -0.03 6.07 -12.57
C ILE A 42 -0.63 6.20 -11.16
N THR A 43 -1.34 7.29 -10.88
CA THR A 43 -1.98 7.49 -9.57
C THR A 43 -3.08 6.46 -9.30
N ILE A 44 -3.92 6.13 -10.29
CA ILE A 44 -4.91 5.04 -10.16
C ILE A 44 -4.20 3.73 -9.82
N PHE A 45 -3.12 3.39 -10.54
CA PHE A 45 -2.35 2.18 -10.29
C PHE A 45 -1.81 2.14 -8.85
N LEU A 46 -1.24 3.25 -8.36
CA LEU A 46 -0.75 3.36 -6.99
C LEU A 46 -1.87 3.18 -5.95
N ILE A 47 -3.03 3.81 -6.16
CA ILE A 47 -4.20 3.67 -5.27
C ILE A 47 -4.65 2.21 -5.20
N VAL A 48 -4.79 1.54 -6.35
CA VAL A 48 -5.19 0.13 -6.40
C VAL A 48 -4.17 -0.76 -5.69
N MET A 49 -2.88 -0.52 -5.93
CA MET A 49 -1.79 -1.28 -5.33
C MET A 49 -1.79 -1.15 -3.80
N PHE A 50 -1.91 0.06 -3.26
CA PHE A 50 -1.97 0.26 -1.81
C PHE A 50 -3.27 -0.24 -1.20
N ALA A 51 -4.41 -0.11 -1.88
CA ALA A 51 -5.68 -0.68 -1.44
C ALA A 51 -5.59 -2.21 -1.28
N VAL A 52 -4.94 -2.89 -2.22
CA VAL A 52 -4.64 -4.33 -2.13
C VAL A 52 -3.72 -4.62 -0.94
N GLY A 53 -2.71 -3.78 -0.68
CA GLY A 53 -1.86 -3.88 0.51
C GLY A 53 -2.62 -3.76 1.84
N VAL A 54 -3.62 -2.89 1.92
CA VAL A 54 -4.51 -2.76 3.08
C VAL A 54 -5.35 -4.02 3.26
N VAL A 55 -5.91 -4.58 2.18
CA VAL A 55 -6.67 -5.84 2.22
C VAL A 55 -5.79 -6.99 2.71
N PHE A 56 -4.54 -7.09 2.23
CA PHE A 56 -3.60 -8.10 2.72
C PHE A 56 -3.26 -7.92 4.20
N SER A 57 -3.06 -6.69 4.66
CA SER A 57 -2.77 -6.39 6.06
C SER A 57 -3.98 -6.73 6.95
N GLY A 58 -5.19 -6.37 6.53
CA GLY A 58 -6.44 -6.76 7.20
C GLY A 58 -6.64 -8.27 7.25
N SER A 59 -6.31 -8.98 6.17
CA SER A 59 -6.40 -10.45 6.13
C SER A 59 -5.52 -11.13 7.19
N ILE A 60 -4.40 -10.50 7.61
CA ILE A 60 -3.55 -11.03 8.69
C ILE A 60 -4.24 -10.93 10.05
N ALA A 61 -5.00 -9.86 10.27
CA ALA A 61 -5.74 -9.66 11.51
C ALA A 61 -6.92 -10.64 11.65
N PHE A 62 -7.64 -10.93 10.55
CA PHE A 62 -8.81 -11.81 10.56
C PHE A 62 -8.49 -13.31 10.46
N ASP A 63 -7.29 -13.67 9.98
CA ASP A 63 -6.92 -15.06 9.75
C ASP A 63 -6.49 -15.77 11.05
N ARG A 64 -7.44 -16.53 11.61
CA ARG A 64 -7.25 -17.34 12.81
C ARG A 64 -6.29 -18.52 12.59
N ARG A 65 -6.06 -18.96 11.35
CA ARG A 65 -5.23 -20.15 11.00
C ARG A 65 -3.75 -19.85 10.78
N LEU A 66 -3.29 -18.60 10.94
CA LEU A 66 -1.88 -18.21 10.83
C LEU A 66 -0.98 -18.88 11.87
N ARG A 67 -0.53 -20.12 11.61
CA ARG A 67 0.37 -20.86 12.50
C ARG A 67 1.82 -20.31 12.46
N SER A 68 2.21 -19.63 11.37
CA SER A 68 3.55 -19.07 11.14
C SER A 68 3.50 -17.59 10.73
N ILE A 69 4.67 -16.93 10.73
CA ILE A 69 4.82 -15.54 10.28
C ILE A 69 4.45 -15.45 8.79
N PRO A 70 3.55 -14.53 8.38
CA PRO A 70 3.08 -14.42 7.00
C PRO A 70 4.11 -13.69 6.12
N TRP A 71 5.30 -14.27 5.96
CA TRP A 71 6.41 -13.70 5.20
C TRP A 71 6.02 -13.26 3.78
N LEU A 72 5.16 -14.02 3.11
CA LEU A 72 4.62 -13.69 1.79
C LEU A 72 3.81 -12.38 1.79
N ARG A 73 2.96 -12.16 2.82
CA ARG A 73 2.14 -10.95 2.91
C ARG A 73 2.98 -9.73 3.32
N ILE A 74 3.96 -9.92 4.21
CA ILE A 74 4.95 -8.89 4.56
C ILE A 74 5.78 -8.50 3.32
N GLY A 75 6.23 -9.50 2.56
CA GLY A 75 6.98 -9.32 1.31
C GLY A 75 6.17 -8.55 0.27
N ALA A 76 4.88 -8.85 0.12
CA ALA A 76 4.00 -8.12 -0.79
C ALA A 76 3.87 -6.64 -0.38
N VAL A 77 3.68 -6.34 0.91
CA VAL A 77 3.64 -4.95 1.40
C VAL A 77 4.96 -4.24 1.15
N GLY A 78 6.09 -4.89 1.43
CA GLY A 78 7.42 -4.35 1.14
C GLY A 78 7.64 -4.08 -0.34
N LEU A 79 7.24 -5.00 -1.21
CA LEU A 79 7.32 -4.85 -2.67
C LEU A 79 6.47 -3.66 -3.14
N PHE A 80 5.26 -3.50 -2.62
CA PHE A 80 4.40 -2.37 -2.97
C PHE A 80 4.97 -1.03 -2.50
N LEU A 81 5.63 -0.98 -1.33
CA LEU A 81 6.35 0.22 -0.90
C LEU A 81 7.50 0.57 -1.84
N VAL A 82 8.33 -0.41 -2.21
CA VAL A 82 9.46 -0.20 -3.12
C VAL A 82 8.97 0.24 -4.51
N LEU A 83 7.94 -0.41 -5.04
CA LEU A 83 7.32 -0.02 -6.31
C LEU A 83 6.72 1.39 -6.24
N GLY A 84 6.04 1.73 -5.15
CA GLY A 84 5.49 3.08 -4.96
C GLY A 84 6.56 4.16 -4.95
N CYS A 85 7.67 3.91 -4.25
CA CYS A 85 8.84 4.80 -4.28
C CYS A 85 9.45 4.89 -5.68
N GLY A 86 9.64 3.75 -6.37
CA GLY A 86 10.20 3.69 -7.72
C GLY A 86 9.34 4.45 -8.75
N VAL A 87 8.02 4.29 -8.68
CA VAL A 87 7.07 5.01 -9.54
C VAL A 87 7.11 6.51 -9.27
N THR A 88 7.16 6.92 -8.00
CA THR A 88 7.28 8.34 -7.62
C THR A 88 8.61 8.93 -8.09
N TRP A 89 9.69 8.17 -7.99
CA TRP A 89 11.01 8.58 -8.47
C TRP A 89 11.04 8.71 -10.00
N ALA A 90 10.51 7.72 -10.72
CA ALA A 90 10.38 7.78 -12.17
C ALA A 90 9.51 8.98 -12.61
N ARG A 91 8.44 9.27 -11.87
CA ARG A 91 7.57 10.44 -12.08
C ARG A 91 8.33 11.77 -11.96
N ASN A 92 9.25 11.90 -11.00
CA ASN A 92 10.06 13.10 -10.81
C ASN A 92 11.20 13.25 -11.84
N THR A 93 11.65 12.14 -12.44
CA THR A 93 12.75 12.14 -13.42
C THR A 93 12.25 12.42 -14.84
N LEU A 94 10.96 12.16 -15.09
CA LEU A 94 10.30 12.42 -16.38
C LEU A 94 9.65 13.81 -16.47
N GLN A 95 9.74 14.62 -15.41
CA GLN A 95 9.47 16.07 -15.45
C GLN A 95 10.73 16.82 -15.86
#